data_AF-A0A3P7X964-F1
#
_entry.id   AF-A0A3P7X964-F1
#
_cell.length_a   1.000
_cell.length_b   1.000
_cell.length_c   1.000
_cell.angle_alpha   90.00
_cell.angle_beta   90.00
_cell.angle_gamma   90.00
#
_symmetry.space_group_name_H-M   'P 1'
#
loop_
_entity.id
_entity.type
_entity.pdbx_description
1 polymer ?
#
loop_
_entity_poly.entity_id
_entity_poly.type
_entity_poly.pdbx_seq_one_letter_code
_entity_poly.pdbx_strand_id
1 'polypeptide(L)'
;MDGWSHAPGPHPNDAIRQKFGVAPIADKMREARLRWYGHVLRGKEDSVRKIDRNFEVIGKRPRGRPKQRWSDTLRMDLKVAGVHPDLALDRERWRHDTRIADPATDRDKR
;
A
#
# COMPACT_ATOMS: atom_id res chain seq x y z
N MET A 1 37.58 -10.17 28.12
CA MET A 1 36.21 -10.05 28.65
C MET A 1 35.69 -8.71 28.19
N ASP A 2 34.95 -8.74 27.10
CA ASP A 2 34.87 -7.62 26.18
C ASP A 2 33.49 -6.99 26.41
N GLY A 3 33.50 -5.79 26.98
CA GLY A 3 32.33 -5.05 27.46
C GLY A 3 31.36 -4.55 26.38
N TRP A 4 31.36 -5.18 25.21
CA TRP A 4 30.52 -4.82 24.06
C TRP A 4 29.28 -5.72 23.90
N SER A 5 29.05 -6.68 24.80
CA SER A 5 27.96 -7.67 24.70
C SER A 5 26.57 -7.17 25.12
N HIS A 6 26.43 -5.90 25.53
CA HIS A 6 25.16 -5.35 26.06
C HIS A 6 24.67 -4.08 25.36
N ALA A 7 25.17 -3.75 24.17
CA ALA A 7 24.49 -2.74 23.38
C ALA A 7 23.10 -3.29 23.01
N PRO A 8 21.98 -2.70 23.48
CA PRO A 8 20.68 -3.08 22.96
C PRO A 8 20.74 -2.85 21.46
N GLY A 9 20.66 -3.93 20.69
CA GLY A 9 20.62 -3.86 19.23
C GLY A 9 19.56 -2.86 18.78
N PRO A 10 19.64 -2.33 17.53
CA PRO A 10 18.66 -1.39 17.02
C PRO A 10 17.26 -1.94 17.32
N HIS A 11 16.44 -1.13 17.98
CA HIS A 11 15.07 -1.53 18.31
C HIS A 11 14.41 -1.97 17.00
N PRO A 12 13.81 -3.17 16.94
CA PRO A 12 13.09 -3.59 15.75
C PRO A 12 12.08 -2.50 15.40
N ASN A 13 12.02 -2.07 14.13
CA ASN A 13 11.11 -1.01 13.69
C ASN A 13 9.66 -1.29 14.14
N ASP A 14 9.29 -2.56 14.30
CA ASP A 14 7.99 -2.99 14.81
C ASP A 14 7.76 -2.61 16.28
N ALA A 15 8.78 -2.66 17.13
CA ALA A 15 8.68 -2.23 18.53
C ALA A 15 8.43 -0.71 18.64
N ILE A 16 9.07 0.09 17.77
CA ILE A 16 8.84 1.53 17.69
C ILE A 16 7.40 1.81 17.23
N ARG A 17 6.95 1.16 16.16
CA ARG A 17 5.58 1.31 15.63
C ARG A 17 4.52 0.92 16.65
N GLN A 18 4.73 -0.18 17.38
CA GLN A 18 3.83 -0.63 18.44
C GLN A 18 3.74 0.42 19.57
N LYS A 19 4.87 0.97 20.00
CA LYS A 19 4.91 2.00 21.05
C LYS A 19 4.13 3.26 20.68
N PHE A 20 4.18 3.67 19.42
CA PHE A 20 3.51 4.89 18.94
C PHE A 20 2.14 4.62 18.29
N GLY A 21 1.73 3.35 18.16
CA GLY A 21 0.48 2.96 17.50
C GLY A 21 0.43 3.39 16.03
N VAL A 22 1.54 3.29 15.30
CA VAL A 22 1.61 3.75 13.89
C VAL A 22 1.66 2.55 12.95
N ALA A 23 0.85 2.59 11.88
CA ALA A 23 0.87 1.52 10.89
C ALA A 23 2.20 1.47 10.11
N PRO A 24 2.58 0.31 9.55
CA PRO A 24 3.73 0.22 8.67
C PRO A 24 3.61 1.19 7.47
N ILE A 25 4.71 1.87 7.14
CA ILE A 25 4.74 2.81 6.00
C ILE A 25 4.34 2.16 4.68
N ALA A 26 4.69 0.88 4.49
CA ALA A 26 4.32 0.13 3.30
C ALA A 26 2.78 0.03 3.14
N ASP A 27 2.05 -0.09 4.24
CA ASP A 27 0.59 -0.17 4.24
C ASP A 27 -0.04 1.21 3.99
N LYS A 28 0.52 2.29 4.56
CA LYS A 28 0.08 3.66 4.24
C LYS A 28 0.35 4.02 2.77
N MET A 29 1.49 3.60 2.23
CA MET A 29 1.78 3.77 0.81
C MET A 29 0.79 2.97 -0.05
N ARG A 30 0.43 1.73 0.34
CA ARG A 30 -0.60 0.94 -0.33
C ARG A 30 -1.96 1.67 -0.33
N GLU A 31 -2.40 2.14 0.83
CA GLU A 31 -3.64 2.93 0.95
C GLU A 31 -3.63 4.13 0.00
N ALA A 32 -2.54 4.91 -0.04
CA ALA A 32 -2.43 6.06 -0.92
C ALA A 32 -2.53 5.68 -2.41
N ARG A 33 -1.87 4.60 -2.83
CA ARG A 33 -1.93 4.09 -4.21
C ARG A 33 -3.33 3.62 -4.57
N LEU A 34 -4.00 2.86 -3.71
CA LEU A 34 -5.37 2.37 -3.94
C LEU A 34 -6.39 3.52 -3.90
N ARG A 35 -6.22 4.51 -3.04
CA ARG A 35 -7.06 5.72 -3.02
C ARG A 35 -6.98 6.47 -4.35
N TRP A 36 -5.78 6.66 -4.88
CA TRP A 36 -5.57 7.26 -6.20
C TRP A 36 -6.17 6.40 -7.31
N TYR A 37 -5.94 5.09 -7.29
CA TYR A 37 -6.46 4.17 -8.29
C TYR A 37 -7.99 4.14 -8.34
N GLY A 38 -8.66 4.08 -7.19
CA GLY A 38 -10.12 4.19 -7.14
C GLY A 38 -10.63 5.54 -7.66
N HIS A 39 -9.89 6.63 -7.42
CA HIS A 39 -10.22 7.93 -8.02
C HIS A 39 -10.11 7.90 -9.55
N VAL A 40 -9.08 7.25 -10.11
CA VAL A 40 -8.93 7.05 -11.56
C VAL A 40 -10.08 6.21 -12.13
N LEU A 41 -10.47 5.12 -11.46
CA LEU A 41 -11.55 4.25 -11.94
C LEU A 41 -12.90 4.96 -12.03
N ARG A 42 -13.20 5.83 -11.06
CA ARG A 42 -14.41 6.67 -11.05
C ARG A 42 -14.36 7.86 -12.02
N GLY A 43 -13.20 8.15 -12.61
CA GLY A 43 -13.05 9.21 -13.60
C GLY A 43 -13.78 8.87 -14.91
N LYS A 44 -14.13 9.91 -15.67
CA LYS A 44 -14.68 9.77 -17.04
C LYS A 44 -13.72 8.97 -17.92
N GLU A 45 -14.26 8.17 -18.85
CA GLU A 45 -13.52 7.27 -19.75
C GLU A 45 -12.41 8.01 -20.51
N ASP A 46 -12.70 9.22 -20.99
CA ASP A 46 -11.77 10.05 -21.78
C ASP A 46 -10.79 10.87 -20.93
N SER A 47 -10.74 10.64 -19.61
CA SER A 47 -9.78 11.34 -18.78
C SER A 47 -8.37 10.83 -19.07
N VAL A 48 -7.41 11.77 -19.16
CA VAL A 48 -5.96 11.48 -19.32
C VAL A 48 -5.49 10.40 -18.34
N ARG A 49 -6.07 10.34 -17.15
CA ARG A 49 -5.78 9.34 -16.10
C ARG A 49 -6.20 7.91 -16.45
N LYS A 50 -7.29 7.71 -17.20
CA LYS A 50 -7.73 6.39 -17.67
C LYS A 50 -6.91 5.94 -18.89
N ILE A 51 -6.56 6.88 -19.78
CA ILE A 51 -5.70 6.65 -20.94
C ILE A 51 -4.29 6.24 -20.49
N ASP A 52 -3.70 6.95 -19.53
CA ASP A 52 -2.38 6.64 -18.97
C ASP A 52 -2.32 5.29 -18.23
N ARG A 53 -3.41 4.89 -17.55
CA ARG A 53 -3.53 3.54 -16.97
C ARG A 53 -3.49 2.45 -18.03
N ASN A 54 -4.21 2.63 -19.12
CA ASN A 54 -4.32 1.65 -20.19
C ASN A 54 -3.09 1.68 -21.12
N PHE A 55 -2.17 2.62 -20.94
CA PHE A 55 -0.89 2.66 -21.65
C PHE A 55 0.01 1.53 -21.15
N GLU A 56 -0.25 0.33 -21.63
CA GLU A 56 0.66 -0.78 -21.45
C GLU A 56 1.89 -0.53 -22.31
N VAL A 57 3.08 -0.50 -21.70
CA VAL A 57 4.34 -0.34 -22.45
C VAL A 57 4.45 -1.50 -23.44
N ILE A 58 4.21 -1.20 -24.71
CA ILE A 58 4.27 -2.14 -25.83
C ILE A 58 5.70 -2.68 -25.91
N GLY A 59 5.85 -4.00 -25.75
CA GLY A 59 7.15 -4.68 -25.84
C GLY A 59 7.25 -5.93 -24.96
N LYS A 60 8.12 -6.87 -25.36
CA LYS A 60 8.41 -8.08 -24.58
C LYS A 60 9.21 -7.73 -23.33
N ARG A 61 8.82 -8.28 -22.18
CA ARG A 61 9.60 -8.13 -20.93
C ARG A 61 10.97 -8.81 -21.08
N PRO A 62 12.07 -8.15 -20.67
CA PRO A 62 13.35 -8.83 -20.58
C PRO A 62 13.26 -9.97 -19.56
N ARG A 63 13.92 -11.09 -19.86
CA ARG A 63 14.07 -12.22 -18.91
C ARG A 63 14.96 -11.79 -17.75
N GLY A 64 14.71 -12.33 -16.55
CA GLY A 64 15.49 -12.03 -15.35
C GLY A 64 14.73 -11.13 -14.37
N ARG A 65 15.33 -10.01 -13.97
CA ARG A 65 14.77 -9.04 -13.01
C ARG A 65 14.31 -7.76 -13.73
N PRO A 66 13.20 -7.80 -14.49
CA PRO A 66 12.63 -6.60 -15.08
C PRO A 66 12.19 -5.63 -13.98
N LYS A 67 12.23 -4.33 -14.28
CA LYS A 67 11.73 -3.30 -13.37
C LYS A 67 10.23 -3.53 -13.11
N GLN A 68 9.83 -3.38 -11.84
CA GLN A 68 8.44 -3.48 -11.42
C GLN A 68 7.65 -2.34 -12.07
N ARG A 69 6.58 -2.68 -12.77
CA ARG A 69 5.66 -1.70 -13.36
C ARG A 69 4.68 -1.25 -12.29
N TRP A 70 4.13 -0.06 -12.49
CA TRP A 70 3.04 0.45 -11.67
C TRP A 70 1.85 -0.51 -11.60
N SER A 71 1.46 -1.12 -12.74
CA SER A 71 0.37 -2.09 -12.81
C SER A 71 0.63 -3.36 -12.01
N ASP A 72 1.88 -3.85 -11.95
CA ASP A 72 2.21 -4.99 -11.09
C ASP A 72 2.02 -4.64 -9.61
N THR A 73 2.48 -3.44 -9.21
CA THR A 73 2.32 -2.95 -7.83
C THR A 73 0.85 -2.86 -7.45
N LEU A 74 0.01 -2.26 -8.31
CA LEU A 74 -1.43 -2.16 -8.09
C LEU A 74 -2.09 -3.54 -7.97
N ARG A 75 -1.70 -4.50 -8.83
CA ARG A 75 -2.21 -5.87 -8.75
C ARG A 75 -1.87 -6.52 -7.40
N MET A 76 -0.65 -6.32 -6.90
CA MET A 76 -0.27 -6.87 -5.60
C MET A 76 -0.98 -6.16 -4.45
N ASP A 77 -1.14 -4.85 -4.52
CA ASP A 77 -1.85 -4.07 -3.51
C ASP A 77 -3.33 -4.50 -3.39
N LEU A 78 -4.01 -4.66 -4.53
CA LEU A 78 -5.39 -5.18 -4.58
C LEU A 78 -5.47 -6.59 -3.98
N LYS A 79 -4.48 -7.44 -4.29
CA LYS A 79 -4.41 -8.80 -3.74
C LYS A 79 -4.20 -8.79 -2.22
N VAL A 80 -3.32 -7.93 -1.70
CA VAL A 80 -3.06 -7.83 -0.26
C VAL A 80 -4.26 -7.23 0.47
N ALA A 81 -4.94 -6.25 -0.12
CA ALA A 81 -6.15 -5.66 0.45
C ALA A 81 -7.39 -6.59 0.32
N GLY A 82 -7.34 -7.59 -0.57
CA GLY A 82 -8.49 -8.46 -0.85
C GLY A 82 -9.65 -7.75 -1.56
N VAL A 83 -9.37 -6.68 -2.31
CA VAL A 83 -10.39 -5.81 -2.93
C VAL A 83 -10.41 -5.99 -4.43
N HIS A 84 -11.61 -6.15 -5.00
CA HIS A 84 -11.81 -6.15 -6.45
C HIS A 84 -11.97 -4.71 -6.99
N PRO A 85 -11.33 -4.34 -8.11
CA PRO A 85 -11.43 -3.01 -8.70
C PRO A 85 -12.86 -2.50 -8.93
N ASP A 86 -13.82 -3.38 -9.23
CA ASP A 86 -15.22 -3.00 -9.50
C ASP A 86 -15.91 -2.34 -8.30
N LEU A 87 -15.44 -2.65 -7.09
CA LEU A 87 -15.92 -2.01 -5.86
C LEU A 87 -15.55 -0.52 -5.81
N ALA A 88 -14.67 -0.02 -6.69
CA ALA A 88 -14.28 1.39 -6.73
C ALA A 88 -15.45 2.32 -7.06
N LEU A 89 -16.52 1.85 -7.69
CA LEU A 89 -17.72 2.65 -7.95
C LEU A 89 -18.48 2.99 -6.66
N ASP A 90 -18.53 2.05 -5.71
CA ASP A 90 -19.02 2.31 -4.35
C ASP A 90 -17.91 2.99 -3.54
N ARG A 91 -18.03 4.31 -3.38
CA ARG A 91 -17.02 5.14 -2.71
C ARG A 91 -16.82 4.74 -1.26
N GLU A 92 -17.91 4.43 -0.55
CA GLU A 92 -17.85 4.13 0.87
C GLU A 92 -17.28 2.74 1.09
N ARG A 93 -17.70 1.76 0.29
CA ARG A 93 -17.11 0.42 0.31
C ARG A 93 -15.63 0.43 -0.05
N TRP A 94 -15.25 1.17 -1.10
CA TRP A 94 -13.85 1.32 -1.49
C TRP A 94 -13.00 1.93 -0.37
N ARG A 95 -13.50 2.99 0.28
CA ARG A 95 -12.80 3.62 1.40
C ARG A 95 -12.64 2.67 2.57
N HIS A 96 -13.71 1.97 2.94
CA HIS A 96 -13.69 1.01 4.03
C HIS A 96 -12.64 -0.08 3.78
N ASP A 97 -12.67 -0.70 2.59
CA ASP A 97 -11.85 -1.89 2.31
C ASP A 97 -10.39 -1.56 1.96
N THR A 98 -10.06 -0.29 1.63
CA THR A 98 -8.69 0.11 1.28
C THR A 98 -7.97 0.91 2.37
N ARG A 99 -8.70 1.38 3.40
CA ARG A 99 -8.14 2.19 4.49
C ARG A 99 -7.29 1.34 5.42
N ILE A 100 -6.11 1.84 5.78
CA ILE A 100 -5.26 1.25 6.81
C ILE A 100 -5.32 2.14 8.05
N ALA A 101 -6.10 1.69 9.04
CA ALA A 101 -6.15 2.34 10.33
C ALA A 101 -4.82 2.18 11.06
N ASP A 102 -4.43 3.21 11.81
CA ASP A 102 -3.34 3.10 12.76
C ASP A 102 -3.79 2.17 13.90
N PRO A 103 -2.94 1.22 14.33
CA PRO A 103 -3.31 0.28 15.37
C PRO A 103 -3.54 1.02 16.69
N ALA A 104 -4.61 0.66 17.39
CA ALA A 104 -4.91 1.23 18.70
C ALA A 104 -3.72 0.99 19.65
N THR A 105 -3.32 2.03 20.38
CA THR A 105 -2.29 1.89 21.40
C THR A 105 -2.86 1.20 22.64
N ASP A 106 -2.03 0.44 23.36
CA ASP A 106 -2.45 -0.17 24.64
C ASP A 106 -2.83 0.87 25.72
N ARG A 107 -2.57 2.16 25.49
CA ARG A 107 -3.01 3.26 26.37
C ARG A 107 -4.51 3.57 26.30
N ASP A 108 -5.20 3.19 25.23
CA ASP A 108 -6.64 3.48 25.04
C ASP A 108 -7.57 2.47 25.71
N LYS A 109 -7.05 1.43 26.36
CA LYS A 109 -7.85 0.34 26.98
C LYS A 109 -8.11 0.53 28.48
N ARG A 110 -8.05 1.76 29.01
CA ARG A 110 -8.20 2.02 30.45
C ARG A 110 -9.53 2.66 30.81
#